data_AF-A0A922MRE6-F1
#
_entry.id   AF-A0A922MRE6-F1
#
_cell.length_a   1.000
_cell.length_b   1.000
_cell.length_c   1.000
_cell.angle_alpha   90.00
_cell.angle_beta   90.00
_cell.angle_gamma   90.00
#
_symmetry.space_group_name_H-M   'P 1'
#
loop_
_entity.id
_entity.type
_entity.pdbx_description
1 polymer ?
#
loop_
_entity_poly.entity_id
_entity_poly.type
_entity_poly.pdbx_seq_one_letter_code
_entity_poly.pdbx_strand_id
1 'polypeptide(L)'
;MQEAALPSTSETNVHLNLGEKTTVKKAKSRVFLTNTEKYLQDKLVAASIKLSKMKNRFKKLSVNVKAAKQIASNPAICDILENCTSTRKLLISMQCREDHKKEKVRRFTLQEKIASLSIFKQSPKGYRFLRFFLFCLLSKH
;
A
#
# COMPACT_ATOMS: atom_id res chain seq x y z
N MET A 1 -58.30 -3.02 -2.42
CA MET A 1 -57.20 -3.95 -2.08
C MET A 1 -56.11 -3.12 -1.41
N GLN A 2 -55.97 -3.28 -0.11
CA GLN A 2 -54.89 -2.71 0.70
C GLN A 2 -53.73 -3.70 0.68
N GLU A 3 -52.50 -3.26 0.42
CA GLU A 3 -51.31 -4.07 0.68
C GLU A 3 -50.15 -3.21 1.20
N ALA A 4 -49.90 -3.42 2.49
CA ALA A 4 -48.73 -3.20 3.34
C ALA A 4 -47.62 -2.19 2.94
N ALA A 5 -47.55 -1.11 3.73
CA ALA A 5 -46.36 -0.27 3.88
C ALA A 5 -45.27 -1.00 4.69
N LEU A 6 -44.05 -1.05 4.14
CA LEU A 6 -42.83 -1.51 4.82
C LEU A 6 -42.33 -0.46 5.83
N PRO A 7 -41.92 -0.85 7.06
CA PRO A 7 -41.43 0.08 8.05
C PRO A 7 -40.02 0.57 7.73
N SER A 8 -39.88 1.89 7.74
CA SER A 8 -38.62 2.65 7.71
C SER A 8 -37.67 2.20 8.82
N THR A 9 -36.54 1.60 8.46
CA THR A 9 -35.44 1.37 9.40
C THR A 9 -34.81 2.71 9.75
N SER A 10 -35.11 3.19 10.94
CA SER A 10 -34.52 4.37 11.55
C SER A 10 -32.99 4.25 11.56
N GLU A 11 -32.32 5.17 10.86
CA GLU A 11 -30.90 5.41 10.97
C GLU A 11 -30.59 5.87 12.40
N THR A 12 -30.15 4.94 13.25
CA THR A 12 -29.57 5.28 14.54
C THR A 12 -28.23 5.97 14.28
N ASN A 13 -28.28 7.30 14.20
CA ASN A 13 -27.14 8.19 14.25
C ASN A 13 -26.38 7.96 15.56
N VAL A 14 -25.41 7.05 15.53
CA VAL A 14 -24.44 6.90 16.62
C VAL A 14 -23.48 8.08 16.52
N HIS A 15 -23.80 9.15 17.22
CA HIS A 15 -22.93 10.30 17.43
C HIS A 15 -21.66 9.84 18.15
N LEU A 16 -20.60 9.60 17.39
CA LEU A 16 -19.26 9.34 17.93
C LEU A 16 -18.75 10.64 18.53
N ASN A 17 -18.96 10.81 19.84
CA ASN A 17 -18.33 11.86 20.62
C ASN A 17 -16.81 11.79 20.40
N LEU A 18 -16.29 12.77 19.65
CA LEU A 18 -14.87 13.03 19.50
C LEU A 18 -14.37 13.55 20.84
N GLY A 19 -14.09 12.63 21.76
CA GLY A 19 -13.51 12.94 23.06
C GLY A 19 -12.28 13.80 22.87
N GLU A 20 -12.33 15.00 23.45
CA GLU A 20 -11.21 15.91 23.59
C GLU A 20 -9.96 15.14 24.04
N LYS A 21 -8.83 15.44 23.39
CA LYS A 21 -7.53 14.85 23.74
C LYS A 21 -7.05 15.42 25.07
N THR A 22 -7.65 14.99 26.18
CA THR A 22 -7.04 15.14 27.50
C THR A 22 -5.87 14.16 27.57
N THR A 23 -4.66 14.71 27.55
CA THR A 23 -3.41 13.97 27.80
C THR A 23 -3.31 13.65 29.29
N VAL A 24 -4.17 12.75 29.78
CA VAL A 24 -4.10 12.26 31.15
C VAL A 24 -2.84 11.40 31.28
N LYS A 25 -1.81 11.95 31.92
CA LYS A 25 -0.66 11.20 32.40
C LYS A 25 -1.17 10.20 33.44
N LYS A 26 -1.38 8.94 33.03
CA LYS A 26 -1.79 7.86 33.94
C LYS A 26 -0.68 7.63 34.97
N ALA A 27 -0.86 8.15 36.17
CA ALA A 27 -0.07 7.74 37.33
C ALA A 27 -0.32 6.24 37.57
N LYS A 28 0.73 5.43 37.50
CA LYS A 28 0.63 3.99 37.79
C LYS A 28 0.54 3.81 39.31
N SER A 29 -0.67 3.67 39.84
CA SER A 29 -0.86 3.13 41.18
C SER A 29 -0.31 1.69 41.19
N ARG A 30 0.62 1.39 42.09
CA ARG A 30 1.18 0.04 42.25
C ARG A 30 0.16 -0.80 43.03
N VAL A 31 -0.79 -1.39 42.31
CA VAL A 31 -1.67 -2.41 42.87
C VAL A 31 -0.86 -3.69 43.01
N PHE A 32 -0.88 -4.32 44.19
CA PHE A 32 -0.31 -5.64 44.39
C PHE A 32 -1.24 -6.67 43.72
N LEU A 33 -0.86 -7.15 42.54
CA LEU A 33 -1.59 -8.20 41.82
C LEU A 33 -1.10 -9.57 42.24
N THR A 34 -2.03 -10.52 42.38
CA THR A 34 -1.69 -11.94 42.44
C THR A 34 -1.03 -12.39 41.12
N ASN A 35 -0.23 -13.46 41.16
CA ASN A 35 0.52 -13.94 39.99
C ASN A 35 -0.40 -14.30 38.80
N THR A 36 -1.60 -14.79 39.08
CA THR A 36 -2.63 -15.12 38.08
C THR A 36 -3.20 -13.86 37.43
N GLU A 37 -3.51 -12.84 38.22
CA GLU A 37 -4.03 -11.55 37.72
C GLU A 37 -3.01 -10.84 36.83
N LYS A 38 -1.72 -10.87 37.21
CA LYS A 38 -0.64 -10.30 36.40
C LYS A 38 -0.54 -10.99 35.03
N TYR A 39 -0.60 -12.32 35.00
CA TYR A 39 -0.58 -13.10 33.75
C TYR A 39 -1.76 -12.78 32.82
N LEU A 40 -2.96 -12.65 33.39
CA LEU A 40 -4.16 -12.24 32.66
C LEU A 40 -4.03 -10.83 32.09
N GLN A 41 -3.50 -9.88 32.88
CA GLN A 41 -3.26 -8.50 32.46
C GLN A 41 -2.25 -8.44 31.30
N ASP A 42 -1.15 -9.17 31.39
CA ASP A 42 -0.13 -9.24 30.34
C ASP A 42 -0.70 -9.80 29.04
N LYS A 43 -1.57 -10.82 29.11
CA LYS A 43 -2.30 -11.35 27.95
C LYS A 43 -3.23 -10.31 27.32
N LEU A 44 -3.99 -9.57 28.12
CA LEU A 44 -4.89 -8.53 27.63
C LEU A 44 -4.11 -7.41 26.93
N VAL A 45 -2.98 -6.98 27.50
CA VAL A 45 -2.11 -5.97 26.89
C VAL A 45 -1.49 -6.50 25.59
N ALA A 46 -1.01 -7.74 25.57
CA ALA A 46 -0.50 -8.36 24.35
C ALA A 46 -1.57 -8.44 23.26
N ALA A 47 -2.80 -8.80 23.62
CA ALA A 47 -3.94 -8.83 22.69
C ALA A 47 -4.28 -7.43 22.17
N SER A 48 -4.34 -6.40 23.03
CA SER A 48 -4.63 -5.03 22.61
C SER A 48 -3.56 -4.46 21.68
N ILE A 49 -2.28 -4.78 21.92
CA ILE A 49 -1.16 -4.41 21.04
C ILE A 49 -1.30 -5.09 19.68
N LYS A 50 -1.59 -6.40 19.63
CA LYS A 50 -1.82 -7.14 18.38
C LYS A 50 -2.98 -6.52 17.59
N LEU A 51 -4.09 -6.24 18.27
CA LEU A 51 -5.29 -5.64 17.68
C LEU A 51 -4.98 -4.25 17.09
N SER A 52 -4.25 -3.40 17.83
CA SER A 52 -3.82 -2.09 17.34
C SER A 52 -2.92 -2.19 16.10
N LYS A 53 -1.95 -3.12 16.09
CA LYS A 53 -1.10 -3.38 14.92
C LYS A 53 -1.91 -3.81 13.69
N MET A 54 -2.89 -4.71 13.86
CA MET A 54 -3.77 -5.13 12.77
C MET A 54 -4.64 -3.98 12.26
N LYS A 55 -5.24 -3.18 13.16
CA LYS A 55 -6.00 -1.98 12.79
C LYS A 55 -5.17 -0.99 11.96
N ASN A 56 -3.91 -0.75 12.35
CA ASN A 56 -3.04 0.16 11.61
C ASN A 56 -2.66 -0.40 10.23
N ARG A 57 -2.40 -1.70 10.12
CA ARG A 57 -2.17 -2.36 8.82
C ARG A 57 -3.40 -2.25 7.92
N PHE A 58 -4.60 -2.49 8.47
CA PHE A 58 -5.85 -2.36 7.74
C PHE A 58 -6.10 -0.93 7.26
N LYS A 59 -5.87 0.08 8.11
CA LYS A 59 -5.96 1.49 7.72
C LYS A 59 -5.02 1.82 6.56
N LYS A 60 -3.75 1.39 6.65
CA LYS A 60 -2.77 1.60 5.57
C LYS A 60 -3.22 0.93 4.26
N LEU A 61 -3.71 -0.31 4.34
CA LEU A 61 -4.23 -1.02 3.18
C LEU A 61 -5.44 -0.28 2.59
N SER A 62 -6.38 0.18 3.41
CA SER A 62 -7.57 0.92 2.97
C SER A 62 -7.19 2.19 2.21
N VAL A 63 -6.22 2.96 2.72
CA VAL A 63 -5.71 4.17 2.04
C VAL A 63 -5.10 3.81 0.69
N ASN A 64 -4.24 2.78 0.65
CA ASN A 64 -3.61 2.33 -0.58
C ASN A 64 -4.62 1.84 -1.62
N VAL A 65 -5.63 1.07 -1.20
CA VAL A 65 -6.70 0.59 -2.08
C VAL A 65 -7.53 1.75 -2.62
N LYS A 66 -7.85 2.75 -1.79
CA LYS A 66 -8.54 3.96 -2.28
C LYS A 66 -7.69 4.69 -3.32
N ALA A 67 -6.40 4.89 -3.07
CA ALA A 67 -5.50 5.52 -4.05
C ALA A 67 -5.42 4.70 -5.35
N ALA A 68 -5.29 3.38 -5.26
CA ALA A 68 -5.26 2.50 -6.44
C ALA A 68 -6.57 2.58 -7.24
N LYS A 69 -7.73 2.65 -6.57
CA LYS A 69 -9.02 2.85 -7.24
C LYS A 69 -9.09 4.18 -7.99
N GLN A 70 -8.57 5.26 -7.42
CA GLN A 70 -8.54 6.56 -8.09
C GLN A 70 -7.67 6.53 -9.36
N ILE A 71 -6.52 5.85 -9.31
CA ILE A 71 -5.65 5.67 -10.47
C ILE A 71 -6.33 4.80 -11.54
N ALA A 72 -6.95 3.69 -11.15
CA ALA A 72 -7.64 2.79 -12.06
C ALA A 72 -8.93 3.38 -12.65
N SER A 73 -9.57 4.33 -11.95
CA SER A 73 -10.75 5.02 -12.43
C SER A 73 -10.44 6.15 -13.41
N ASN A 74 -9.17 6.52 -13.57
CA ASN A 74 -8.77 7.59 -14.49
C ASN A 74 -8.72 7.05 -15.93
N PRO A 75 -9.65 7.46 -16.81
CA PRO A 75 -9.74 6.91 -18.17
C PRO A 75 -8.48 7.21 -18.99
N ALA A 76 -7.85 8.37 -18.79
CA ALA A 76 -6.62 8.72 -19.52
C ALA A 76 -5.47 7.74 -19.25
N ILE A 77 -5.39 7.18 -18.04
CA ILE A 77 -4.35 6.20 -17.69
C ILE A 77 -4.67 4.86 -18.36
N CYS A 78 -5.94 4.45 -18.37
CA CYS A 78 -6.40 3.25 -19.07
C CYS A 78 -6.11 3.35 -20.57
N ASP A 79 -6.47 4.47 -21.20
CA ASP A 79 -6.23 4.72 -22.62
C ASP A 79 -4.73 4.66 -22.95
N ILE A 80 -3.87 5.23 -22.11
CA ILE A 80 -2.42 5.17 -22.29
C ILE A 80 -1.91 3.74 -22.16
N LEU A 81 -2.42 2.95 -21.21
CA LEU A 81 -2.01 1.56 -20.99
C LEU A 81 -2.46 0.65 -22.15
N GLU A 82 -3.65 0.86 -22.67
CA GLU A 82 -4.20 0.09 -23.80
C GLU A 82 -3.42 0.39 -25.09
N ASN A 83 -3.23 1.68 -25.41
CA ASN A 83 -2.55 2.16 -26.62
C ASN A 83 -1.01 2.14 -26.53
N CYS A 84 -0.45 1.65 -25.43
CA CYS A 84 0.98 1.56 -25.20
C CYS A 84 1.66 0.56 -26.16
N THR A 85 2.77 0.98 -26.79
CA THR A 85 3.61 0.11 -27.63
C THR A 85 4.12 -1.09 -26.83
N SER A 86 4.28 -2.25 -27.49
CA SER A 86 4.78 -3.49 -26.88
C SER A 86 6.06 -3.29 -26.05
N THR A 87 7.02 -2.51 -26.55
CA THR A 87 8.27 -2.18 -25.84
C THR A 87 8.02 -1.38 -24.55
N ARG A 88 7.05 -0.45 -24.56
CA ARG A 88 6.72 0.34 -23.36
C ARG A 88 5.95 -0.52 -22.35
N LYS A 89 5.07 -1.44 -22.79
CA LYS A 89 4.42 -2.44 -21.91
C LYS A 89 5.48 -3.32 -21.25
N LEU A 90 6.48 -3.77 -22.02
CA LEU A 90 7.61 -4.54 -21.51
C LEU A 90 8.37 -3.78 -20.42
N LEU A 91 8.74 -2.52 -20.67
CA LEU A 91 9.47 -1.70 -19.70
C LEU A 91 8.67 -1.45 -18.41
N ILE A 92 7.37 -1.15 -18.52
CA ILE A 92 6.49 -0.96 -17.35
C ILE A 92 6.39 -2.26 -16.55
N SER A 93 6.18 -3.39 -17.23
CA SER A 93 6.07 -4.69 -16.56
C SER A 93 7.36 -5.09 -15.83
N MET A 94 8.51 -4.80 -16.44
CA MET A 94 9.83 -4.99 -15.84
C MET A 94 9.99 -4.14 -14.58
N GLN A 95 9.61 -2.86 -14.63
CA GLN A 95 9.68 -1.96 -13.47
C GLN A 95 8.83 -2.47 -12.31
N CYS A 96 7.55 -2.79 -12.55
CA CYS A 96 6.67 -3.31 -11.52
C CYS A 96 7.19 -4.62 -10.90
N ARG A 97 7.80 -5.48 -11.72
CA ARG A 97 8.36 -6.77 -11.27
C ARG A 97 9.63 -6.60 -10.42
N GLU A 98 10.42 -5.58 -10.67
CA GLU A 98 11.76 -5.45 -10.08
C GLU A 98 11.90 -4.34 -9.04
N ASP A 99 10.90 -3.47 -8.90
CA ASP A 99 10.92 -2.33 -7.97
C ASP A 99 11.23 -2.75 -6.52
N HIS A 100 10.64 -3.85 -6.07
CA HIS A 100 10.83 -4.39 -4.72
C HIS A 100 12.15 -5.16 -4.53
N LYS A 101 12.94 -5.38 -5.59
CA LYS A 101 14.17 -6.19 -5.56
C LYS A 101 15.41 -5.31 -5.47
N LYS A 102 16.39 -5.77 -4.68
CA LYS A 102 17.73 -5.17 -4.63
C LYS A 102 18.41 -5.29 -5.99
N GLU A 103 19.17 -4.27 -6.36
CA GLU A 103 19.84 -4.11 -7.66
C GLU A 103 20.59 -5.36 -8.14
N LYS A 104 21.39 -6.00 -7.28
CA LYS A 104 22.18 -7.19 -7.61
C LYS A 104 21.36 -8.46 -7.88
N VAL A 105 20.07 -8.47 -7.52
CA VAL A 105 19.19 -9.65 -7.59
C VAL A 105 18.18 -9.53 -8.76
N ARG A 106 18.21 -8.41 -9.47
CA ARG A 106 17.34 -8.17 -10.63
C ARG A 106 17.72 -9.09 -11.79
N ARG A 107 16.71 -9.60 -12.51
CA ARG A 107 16.90 -10.59 -13.57
C ARG A 107 16.15 -10.13 -14.81
N PHE A 108 16.93 -9.64 -15.77
CA PHE A 108 16.40 -9.14 -17.03
C PHE A 108 16.31 -10.24 -18.09
N THR A 109 15.18 -10.29 -18.81
CA THR A 109 15.01 -11.13 -19.99
C THR A 109 15.78 -10.57 -21.18
N LEU A 110 16.05 -11.41 -22.19
CA LEU A 110 16.81 -10.97 -23.37
C LEU A 110 16.14 -9.77 -24.07
N GLN A 111 14.82 -9.78 -24.18
CA GLN A 111 14.04 -8.70 -24.80
C GLN A 111 14.18 -7.38 -24.04
N GLU A 112 14.17 -7.42 -22.70
CA GLU A 112 14.39 -6.24 -21.86
C GLU A 112 15.79 -5.66 -22.08
N LYS A 113 16.81 -6.52 -22.21
CA LYS A 113 18.18 -6.08 -22.50
C LYS A 113 18.31 -5.45 -23.88
N ILE A 114 17.67 -6.03 -24.91
CA ILE A 114 17.65 -5.49 -26.28
C ILE A 114 16.97 -4.12 -26.30
N ALA A 115 15.82 -3.98 -25.64
CA ALA A 115 15.11 -2.70 -25.53
C ALA A 115 15.97 -1.62 -24.84
N SER A 116 16.65 -1.99 -23.76
CA SER A 116 17.57 -1.10 -23.04
C SER A 116 18.73 -0.64 -23.92
N LEU A 117 19.32 -1.58 -24.66
CA LEU A 117 20.42 -1.31 -25.57
C LEU A 117 19.99 -0.41 -26.73
N SER A 118 18.78 -0.63 -27.27
CA SER A 118 18.20 0.23 -28.31
C SER A 118 18.09 1.68 -27.84
N ILE A 119 17.57 1.92 -26.64
CA ILE A 119 17.49 3.26 -26.04
C ILE A 119 18.89 3.86 -25.87
N PHE A 120 19.86 3.07 -25.39
CA PHE A 120 21.24 3.53 -25.22
C PHE A 120 21.90 3.93 -26.54
N LYS A 121 21.65 3.18 -27.62
CA LYS A 121 22.21 3.47 -28.95
C LYS A 121 21.57 4.70 -29.59
N GLN A 122 20.26 4.89 -29.42
CA GLN A 122 19.56 6.08 -29.94
C GLN A 122 19.97 7.36 -29.21
N SER A 123 20.06 7.31 -27.88
CA SER A 123 20.46 8.47 -27.08
C SER A 123 21.23 8.04 -25.83
N PRO A 124 22.58 8.07 -25.87
CA PRO A 124 23.40 7.72 -24.72
C PRO A 124 23.16 8.66 -23.53
N LYS A 125 22.89 9.95 -23.78
CA LYS A 125 22.56 10.95 -22.75
C LYS A 125 21.18 10.66 -22.14
N GLY A 126 20.19 10.37 -22.98
CA GLY A 126 18.84 9.98 -22.54
C GLY A 126 18.87 8.72 -21.68
N TYR A 127 19.63 7.70 -22.08
CA TYR A 127 19.80 6.50 -21.27
C TYR A 127 20.46 6.77 -19.92
N ARG A 128 21.46 7.65 -19.84
CA ARG A 128 22.09 8.04 -18.55
C ARG A 128 21.08 8.72 -17.62
N PHE A 129 20.20 9.55 -18.15
CA PHE A 129 19.12 10.18 -17.39
C PHE A 129 18.07 9.15 -16.94
N LEU A 130 17.59 8.34 -17.89
CA LEU A 130 16.59 7.30 -17.64
C LEU A 130 17.12 6.19 -16.72
N ARG A 131 18.43 5.98 -16.64
CA ARG A 131 19.03 5.04 -15.70
C ARG A 131 18.66 5.36 -14.24
N PHE A 132 18.48 6.63 -13.91
CA PHE A 132 18.08 7.02 -12.56
C PHE A 132 16.63 6.62 -12.23
N PHE A 133 15.72 6.67 -13.21
CA PHE A 133 14.28 6.44 -13.01
C PHE A 133 13.79 5.05 -13.46
N LEU A 134 14.35 4.49 -14.54
CA LEU A 134 13.90 3.25 -15.17
C LEU A 134 14.82 2.05 -14.91
N PHE A 135 16.12 2.27 -14.67
CA PHE A 135 17.13 1.21 -14.67
C PHE A 135 18.10 1.31 -13.48
N CYS A 136 17.66 0.82 -12.33
CA CYS A 136 18.61 0.29 -11.34
C CYS A 136 19.30 -0.95 -11.94
N LEU A 137 20.37 -0.66 -12.69
CA LEU A 137 21.43 -1.48 -13.30
C LEU A 137 21.05 -2.64 -14.22
N LEU A 138 21.24 -2.44 -15.53
CA LEU A 138 22.16 -3.33 -16.24
C LEU A 138 23.59 -2.95 -15.83
N SER A 139 24.27 -3.85 -15.09
CA SER A 139 25.69 -3.70 -14.77
C SER A 139 26.51 -3.55 -16.05
N LYS A 140 27.48 -2.63 -16.04
CA LYS A 140 28.55 -2.63 -17.03
C LYS A 140 29.37 -3.90 -16.82
N HIS A 141 29.46 -4.73 -17.84
CA HIS A 141 30.62 -5.57 -18.08
C HIS A 141 31.32 -5.02 -19.30
#